data_AF-A0A061QHA1-F1
#
_entry.id   AF-A0A061QHA1-F1
#
_cell.length_a   1.000
_cell.length_b   1.000
_cell.length_c   1.000
_cell.angle_alpha   90.00
_cell.angle_beta   90.00
_cell.angle_gamma   90.00
#
_symmetry.space_group_name_H-M   'P 1'
#
loop_
_entity.id
_entity.type
_entity.pdbx_description
1 polymer ?
#
loop_
_entity_poly.entity_id
_entity_poly.type
_entity_poly.pdbx_seq_one_letter_code
_entity_poly.pdbx_strand_id
1 'polypeptide(L)'
;MWRADADTSLRLSAARGVKMMSLIEFAAVGVGPGPLPGTSFFVTGNPDLGASITEGYDIGVERQLPMLLSSFKANLFYTSLSKNVAVANFAPSFVNPPFFVSQPVDVGASEQVGVELEFKGEKDNLQWGVNYAFIDVNDKFDLFSQGVSFVGLEFERSTPKHKVNLHGGYSLDGFSIDLYGQFVSSSDRIVPNAGGGLTLDRVDDFFTLSGQASYDITDWWKVTLSAVAFDSKTHRPSQVDAAERQVYLQTSFHW
;
A
#
# COMPACT_ATOMS: atom_id res chain seq x y z
N MET A 1 -10.67 24.60 -5.03
CA MET A 1 -11.93 23.84 -5.22
C MET A 1 -12.91 24.74 -5.95
N TRP A 2 -13.61 24.20 -6.93
CA TRP A 2 -14.61 24.92 -7.71
C TRP A 2 -15.90 24.09 -7.75
N ARG A 3 -17.05 24.74 -7.68
CA ARG A 3 -18.35 24.09 -7.80
C ARG A 3 -18.90 24.41 -9.19
N ALA A 4 -19.03 23.39 -10.04
CA ALA A 4 -19.46 23.55 -11.42
C ALA A 4 -20.96 23.81 -11.51
N ASP A 5 -21.73 23.09 -10.70
CA ASP A 5 -23.18 23.19 -10.54
C ASP A 5 -23.57 22.74 -9.12
N ALA A 6 -24.86 22.60 -8.84
CA ALA A 6 -25.35 22.20 -7.51
C ALA A 6 -24.83 20.82 -7.05
N ASP A 7 -24.59 19.91 -7.99
CA ASP A 7 -24.28 18.51 -7.74
C ASP A 7 -22.82 18.16 -8.02
N THR A 8 -22.08 19.01 -8.73
CA THR A 8 -20.73 18.73 -9.23
C THR A 8 -19.69 19.68 -8.65
N SER A 9 -18.62 19.11 -8.10
CA SER A 9 -17.45 19.84 -7.63
C SER A 9 -16.16 19.34 -8.27
N LEU A 10 -15.26 20.26 -8.59
CA LEU A 10 -13.92 19.98 -9.09
C LEU A 10 -12.87 20.44 -8.08
N ARG A 11 -11.80 19.68 -7.97
CA ARG A 11 -10.62 20.00 -7.16
C ARG A 11 -9.37 19.85 -8.01
N LEU A 12 -8.52 20.86 -7.96
CA LEU A 12 -7.14 20.78 -8.41
C LEU A 12 -6.27 21.00 -7.17
N SER A 13 -5.29 20.14 -6.95
CA SER A 13 -4.25 20.32 -5.93
C SER A 13 -2.87 20.15 -6.54
N ALA A 14 -1.93 20.95 -6.05
CA ALA A 14 -0.52 20.77 -6.28
C ALA A 14 0.18 20.93 -4.93
N ALA A 15 1.09 20.02 -4.61
CA ALA A 15 1.80 20.01 -3.35
C ALA A 15 3.27 19.65 -3.57
N ARG A 16 4.13 20.22 -2.72
CA ARG A 16 5.56 19.92 -2.68
C ARG A 16 5.99 19.70 -1.25
N GLY A 17 6.47 18.50 -0.96
CA GLY A 17 7.03 18.08 0.31
C GLY A 17 8.56 18.01 0.24
N VAL A 18 9.21 18.32 1.35
CA VAL A 18 10.66 18.13 1.51
C VAL A 18 10.88 17.22 2.71
N LYS A 19 11.50 16.07 2.48
CA LYS A 19 11.89 15.12 3.51
C LYS A 19 13.38 15.27 3.77
N MET A 20 13.71 15.75 4.96
CA MET A 20 15.07 15.72 5.48
C MET A 20 15.44 14.27 5.83
N MET A 21 16.74 13.97 5.76
CA MET A 21 17.26 12.70 6.26
C MET A 21 16.86 12.48 7.71
N SER A 22 16.60 11.23 8.05
CA SER A 22 16.51 10.80 9.43
C SER A 22 17.87 10.86 10.12
N LEU A 23 17.88 10.89 11.46
CA LEU A 23 19.13 10.87 12.25
C LEU A 23 19.98 9.63 11.95
N ILE A 24 19.35 8.48 11.67
CA ILE A 24 20.08 7.25 11.36
C ILE A 24 20.75 7.33 9.99
N GLU A 25 20.09 7.91 8.98
CA GLU A 25 20.70 8.13 7.66
C GLU A 25 21.83 9.16 7.73
N PHE A 26 21.70 10.18 8.58
CA PHE A 26 22.67 11.27 8.68
C PHE A 26 23.94 10.89 9.47
N ALA A 27 23.78 10.22 10.62
CA ALA A 27 24.85 10.09 11.61
C ALA A 27 24.91 8.71 12.30
N ALA A 28 24.35 7.66 11.70
CA ALA A 28 24.56 6.32 12.24
C ALA A 28 26.05 6.02 12.42
N VAL A 29 26.41 5.40 13.54
CA VAL A 29 27.72 4.81 13.77
C VAL A 29 27.50 3.48 14.45
N GLY A 30 27.75 2.41 13.71
CA GLY A 30 27.66 1.03 14.19
C GLY A 30 28.92 0.26 13.81
N VAL A 31 29.39 -0.59 14.72
CA VAL A 31 30.49 -1.51 14.45
C VAL A 31 30.04 -2.91 14.82
N GLY A 32 30.29 -3.86 13.92
CA GLY A 32 29.96 -5.27 14.11
C GLY A 32 30.99 -6.20 13.46
N PRO A 33 30.85 -7.51 13.66
CA PRO A 33 31.63 -8.50 12.93
C PRO A 33 31.33 -8.40 11.43
N GLY A 34 32.37 -8.45 10.60
CA GLY A 34 32.23 -8.45 9.15
C GLY A 34 31.77 -9.80 8.58
N PRO A 35 31.34 -9.83 7.30
CA PRO A 35 30.83 -11.03 6.65
C PRO A 35 31.89 -12.13 6.45
N LEU A 36 33.18 -11.79 6.60
CA LEU A 36 34.30 -12.73 6.50
C LEU A 36 35.05 -12.84 7.85
N PRO A 37 35.61 -14.02 8.18
CA PRO A 37 36.42 -14.19 9.39
C PRO A 37 37.55 -13.16 9.47
N GLY A 38 37.69 -12.50 10.63
CA GLY A 38 38.73 -11.49 10.86
C GLY A 38 38.46 -10.12 10.24
N THR A 39 37.25 -9.87 9.71
CA THR A 39 36.85 -8.57 9.16
C THR A 39 35.89 -7.84 10.09
N SER A 40 35.83 -6.51 9.99
CA SER A 40 34.87 -5.67 10.70
C SER A 40 33.87 -5.04 9.72
N PHE A 41 32.66 -4.80 10.21
CA PHE A 41 31.60 -4.11 9.48
C PHE A 41 31.27 -2.79 10.16
N PHE A 42 31.34 -1.71 9.39
CA PHE A 42 31.00 -0.36 9.83
C PHE A 42 29.71 0.07 9.14
N VAL A 43 28.72 0.46 9.94
CA VAL A 43 27.53 1.18 9.46
C VAL A 43 27.76 2.65 9.77
N THR A 44 27.78 3.48 8.73
CA THR A 44 27.96 4.93 8.87
C THR A 44 26.77 5.67 8.28
N GLY A 45 26.41 6.80 8.88
CA GLY A 45 25.57 7.79 8.23
C GLY A 45 26.28 8.43 7.05
N ASN A 46 25.53 9.13 6.22
CA ASN A 46 26.04 9.87 5.08
C ASN A 46 25.51 11.31 5.15
N PRO A 47 26.32 12.28 5.64
CA PRO A 47 25.88 13.66 5.78
C PRO A 47 25.72 14.40 4.45
N ASP A 48 26.24 13.83 3.35
CA ASP A 48 26.18 14.41 2.01
C ASP A 48 24.88 14.05 1.26
N LEU A 49 24.05 13.17 1.84
CA LEU A 49 22.71 12.89 1.33
C LEU A 49 21.84 14.15 1.42
N GLY A 50 21.60 14.81 0.29
CA GLY A 50 20.66 15.92 0.24
C GLY A 50 19.23 15.49 0.60
N ALA A 51 18.35 16.47 0.83
CA ALA A 51 16.93 16.22 1.08
C ALA A 51 16.24 15.52 -0.13
N SER A 52 15.23 14.70 0.16
CA SER A 52 14.34 14.14 -0.86
C SER A 52 13.11 15.05 -1.02
N ILE A 53 12.69 15.26 -2.27
CA ILE A 53 11.57 16.13 -2.62
C ILE A 53 10.45 15.25 -3.17
N THR A 54 9.24 15.46 -2.65
CA THR A 54 8.02 14.85 -3.18
C THR A 54 7.19 15.93 -3.84
N GLU A 55 6.74 15.70 -5.07
CA GLU A 55 5.83 16.61 -5.78
C GLU A 55 4.58 15.84 -6.16
N GLY A 56 3.42 16.43 -5.95
CA GLY A 56 2.12 15.81 -6.19
C GLY A 56 1.18 16.76 -6.90
N TYR A 57 0.45 16.24 -7.87
CA TYR A 57 -0.59 16.94 -8.61
C TYR A 57 -1.83 16.05 -8.66
N ASP A 58 -3.00 16.59 -8.31
CA ASP A 58 -4.26 15.86 -8.36
C ASP A 58 -5.35 16.68 -9.02
N ILE A 59 -6.18 15.99 -9.81
CA ILE A 59 -7.41 16.50 -10.38
C ILE A 59 -8.54 15.57 -9.96
N GLY A 60 -9.47 16.09 -9.18
CA GLY A 60 -10.63 15.37 -8.68
C GLY A 60 -11.95 15.96 -9.19
N VAL A 61 -12.91 15.10 -9.48
CA VAL A 61 -14.32 15.44 -9.69
C VAL A 61 -15.17 14.62 -8.72
N GLU A 62 -16.12 15.28 -8.08
CA GLU A 62 -17.16 14.63 -7.29
C GLU A 62 -18.51 15.11 -7.80
N ARG A 63 -19.41 14.17 -8.07
CA ARG A 63 -20.75 14.42 -8.61
C ARG A 63 -21.80 13.64 -7.83
N GLN A 64 -22.80 14.33 -7.33
CA GLN A 64 -24.04 13.72 -6.84
C GLN A 64 -24.90 13.32 -8.04
N LEU A 65 -25.54 12.16 -7.96
CA LEU A 65 -26.41 11.59 -8.98
C LEU A 65 -27.79 11.31 -8.35
N PRO A 66 -28.62 12.35 -8.12
CA PRO A 66 -29.87 12.20 -7.37
C PRO A 66 -30.85 11.20 -8.00
N MET A 67 -30.87 11.09 -9.34
CA MET A 67 -31.72 10.12 -10.05
C MET A 67 -31.37 8.66 -9.72
N LEU A 68 -30.13 8.41 -9.29
CA LEU A 68 -29.64 7.09 -8.90
C LEU A 68 -29.46 6.96 -7.39
N LEU A 69 -29.82 8.00 -6.61
CA LEU A 69 -29.56 8.09 -5.17
C LEU A 69 -28.11 7.70 -4.83
N SER A 70 -27.18 8.22 -5.63
CA SER A 70 -25.78 7.82 -5.62
C SER A 70 -24.85 9.02 -5.73
N SER A 71 -23.58 8.80 -5.45
CA SER A 71 -22.48 9.74 -5.66
C SER A 71 -21.36 9.05 -6.43
N PHE A 72 -20.69 9.83 -7.28
CA PHE A 72 -19.54 9.41 -8.05
C PHE A 72 -18.35 10.31 -7.74
N LYS A 73 -17.18 9.74 -7.49
CA LYS A 73 -15.91 10.45 -7.36
C LYS A 73 -14.91 9.85 -8.32
N ALA A 74 -14.14 10.72 -8.97
CA ALA A 74 -12.97 10.31 -9.75
C ALA A 74 -11.80 11.23 -9.42
N ASN A 75 -10.62 10.66 -9.25
CA ASN A 75 -9.39 11.37 -9.00
C ASN A 75 -8.30 10.85 -9.95
N LEU A 76 -7.60 11.75 -10.64
CA LEU A 76 -6.38 11.46 -11.37
C LEU A 76 -5.24 12.13 -10.62
N PHE A 77 -4.20 11.39 -10.31
CA PHE A 77 -3.05 11.91 -9.58
C PHE A 77 -1.73 11.51 -10.21
N TYR A 78 -0.74 12.37 -10.03
CA TYR A 78 0.66 12.11 -10.32
C TYR A 78 1.48 12.48 -9.08
N THR A 79 2.40 11.62 -8.68
CA THR A 79 3.34 11.89 -7.60
C THR A 79 4.74 11.49 -8.03
N SER A 80 5.72 12.36 -7.82
CA SER A 80 7.14 12.06 -8.05
C SER A 80 7.92 12.21 -6.76
N LEU A 81 8.85 11.29 -6.53
CA LEU A 81 9.84 11.32 -5.47
C LEU A 81 11.22 11.46 -6.11
N SER A 82 11.92 12.56 -5.81
CA SER A 82 13.19 12.88 -6.45
C SER A 82 14.32 11.92 -6.08
N LYS A 83 14.26 11.35 -4.87
CA LYS A 83 15.32 10.52 -4.29
C LYS A 83 14.76 9.45 -3.37
N ASN A 84 15.17 8.22 -3.61
CA ASN A 84 15.00 7.09 -2.73
C ASN A 84 16.33 6.82 -2.04
N VAL A 85 16.28 6.63 -0.73
CA VAL A 85 17.47 6.34 0.06
C VAL A 85 17.44 4.87 0.43
N ALA A 86 18.55 4.19 0.20
CA ALA A 86 18.75 2.84 0.68
C ALA A 86 20.18 2.62 1.13
N VAL A 87 20.39 1.52 1.82
CA VAL A 87 21.70 1.17 2.35
C VAL A 87 22.50 0.44 1.28
N ALA A 88 23.60 1.04 0.83
CA ALA A 88 24.54 0.42 -0.10
C ALA A 88 25.22 -0.80 0.53
N ASN A 89 25.42 -1.86 -0.26
CA ASN A 89 26.22 -2.99 0.18
C ASN A 89 27.72 -2.67 0.08
N PHE A 90 28.42 -3.08 1.14
CA PHE A 90 29.84 -3.42 1.25
C PHE A 90 30.79 -2.76 0.23
N ALA A 91 31.30 -1.56 0.53
CA ALA A 91 32.56 -1.11 -0.06
C ALA A 91 33.72 -1.79 0.71
N PRO A 92 34.46 -2.77 0.11
CA PRO A 92 35.59 -3.38 0.78
C PRO A 92 36.75 -2.41 0.88
N SER A 93 37.26 -2.22 2.09
CA SER A 93 38.54 -1.57 2.35
C SER A 93 39.59 -2.64 2.62
N PHE A 94 40.63 -2.66 1.79
CA PHE A 94 41.74 -3.62 1.89
C PHE A 94 42.89 -3.13 2.78
N VAL A 95 42.64 -2.12 3.63
CA VAL A 95 43.59 -1.70 4.69
C VAL A 95 43.63 -2.80 5.75
N ASN A 96 44.79 -3.13 6.33
CA ASN A 96 44.91 -4.20 7.33
C ASN A 96 44.59 -3.68 8.76
N PRO A 97 43.59 -4.24 9.48
CA PRO A 97 42.71 -5.35 9.10
C PRO A 97 41.57 -4.91 8.15
N PRO A 98 41.21 -5.75 7.17
CA PRO A 98 40.19 -5.41 6.17
C PRO A 98 38.84 -5.16 6.82
N PHE A 99 38.15 -4.15 6.31
CA PHE A 99 36.84 -3.76 6.81
C PHE A 99 35.88 -3.44 5.68
N PHE A 100 34.59 -3.51 5.99
CA PHE A 100 33.52 -3.17 5.08
C PHE A 100 32.77 -1.96 5.62
N VAL A 101 32.41 -1.04 4.74
CA VAL A 101 31.56 0.10 5.08
C VAL A 101 30.22 -0.05 4.37
N SER A 102 29.15 0.23 5.10
CA SER A 102 27.81 0.38 4.59
C SER A 102 27.24 1.72 5.04
N GLN A 103 26.70 2.45 4.08
CA GLN A 103 26.15 3.78 4.30
C GLN A 103 24.90 3.95 3.44
N PRO A 104 23.96 4.82 3.84
CA PRO A 104 22.85 5.15 2.99
C PRO A 104 23.33 5.95 1.76
N VAL A 105 22.69 5.68 0.63
CA VAL A 105 22.97 6.24 -0.69
C VAL A 105 21.66 6.59 -1.38
N ASP A 106 21.74 7.59 -2.26
CA ASP A 106 20.65 7.93 -3.18
C ASP A 106 20.65 6.89 -4.31
N VAL A 107 19.56 6.13 -4.43
CA VAL A 107 19.42 5.10 -5.46
C VAL A 107 18.62 5.59 -6.65
N GLY A 108 18.12 6.82 -6.65
CA GLY A 108 17.38 7.41 -7.77
C GLY A 108 15.92 7.74 -7.45
N ALA A 109 15.18 8.10 -8.49
CA ALA A 109 13.83 8.65 -8.38
C ALA A 109 12.75 7.58 -8.60
N SER A 110 11.55 7.82 -8.10
CA SER A 110 10.36 7.01 -8.40
C SER A 110 9.20 7.94 -8.70
N GLU A 111 8.37 7.57 -9.67
CA GLU A 111 7.16 8.31 -10.02
C GLU A 111 5.95 7.38 -10.10
N GLN A 112 4.78 7.91 -9.77
CA GLN A 112 3.53 7.18 -9.88
C GLN A 112 2.47 8.05 -10.55
N VAL A 113 1.65 7.42 -11.38
CA VAL A 113 0.40 7.97 -11.90
C VAL A 113 -0.73 7.03 -11.54
N GLY A 114 -1.87 7.58 -11.15
CA GLY A 114 -2.99 6.74 -10.76
C GLY A 114 -4.35 7.39 -10.98
N VAL A 115 -5.35 6.51 -11.06
CA VAL A 115 -6.76 6.87 -11.17
C VAL A 115 -7.52 6.16 -10.07
N GLU A 116 -8.31 6.91 -9.32
CA GLU A 116 -9.23 6.37 -8.32
C GLU A 116 -10.65 6.73 -8.69
N LEU A 117 -11.54 5.75 -8.69
CA LEU A 117 -12.96 5.90 -8.95
C LEU A 117 -13.73 5.35 -7.74
N GLU A 118 -14.75 6.06 -7.29
CA GLU A 118 -15.70 5.63 -6.27
C GLU A 118 -17.12 5.87 -6.80
N PHE A 119 -17.96 4.86 -6.73
CA PHE A 119 -19.39 4.97 -6.97
C PHE A 119 -20.13 4.32 -5.81
N LYS A 120 -20.96 5.08 -5.11
CA LYS A 120 -21.74 4.56 -3.98
C LYS A 120 -23.14 5.13 -3.97
N GLY A 121 -24.08 4.38 -3.43
CA GLY A 121 -25.46 4.81 -3.32
C GLY A 121 -26.23 3.99 -2.31
N GLU A 122 -27.41 4.49 -2.02
CA GLU A 122 -28.34 3.87 -1.09
C GLU A 122 -29.75 4.15 -1.57
N LYS A 123 -30.61 3.13 -1.52
CA LYS A 123 -32.02 3.24 -1.84
C LYS A 123 -32.82 2.28 -1.00
N ASP A 124 -33.80 2.84 -0.28
CA ASP A 124 -34.68 2.10 0.62
C ASP A 124 -33.84 1.30 1.63
N ASN A 125 -33.84 -0.03 1.49
CA ASN A 125 -33.12 -0.95 2.36
C ASN A 125 -31.78 -1.42 1.78
N LEU A 126 -31.43 -0.97 0.56
CA LEU A 126 -30.27 -1.45 -0.19
C LEU A 126 -29.17 -0.39 -0.22
N GLN A 127 -27.94 -0.79 0.04
CA GLN A 127 -26.73 0.01 -0.12
C GLN A 127 -25.75 -0.66 -1.07
N TRP A 128 -25.01 0.13 -1.84
CA TRP A 128 -23.98 -0.38 -2.74
C TRP A 128 -22.77 0.54 -2.83
N GLY A 129 -21.62 -0.05 -3.12
CA GLY A 129 -20.37 0.66 -3.31
C GLY A 129 -19.47 -0.08 -4.28
N VAL A 130 -18.77 0.68 -5.13
CA VAL A 130 -17.72 0.18 -6.02
C VAL A 130 -16.58 1.17 -5.98
N ASN A 131 -15.40 0.68 -5.62
CA ASN A 131 -14.16 1.45 -5.62
C ASN A 131 -13.19 0.78 -6.60
N TYR A 132 -12.55 1.57 -7.45
CA TYR A 132 -11.50 1.11 -8.35
C TYR A 132 -10.29 2.00 -8.22
N ALA A 133 -9.11 1.41 -8.07
CA ALA A 133 -7.84 2.11 -8.10
C ALA A 133 -6.95 1.49 -9.19
N PHE A 134 -6.43 2.34 -10.05
CA PHE A 134 -5.32 2.05 -10.94
C PHE A 134 -4.09 2.83 -10.47
N ILE A 135 -2.95 2.16 -10.31
CA ILE A 135 -1.69 2.81 -9.97
C ILE A 135 -0.59 2.20 -10.84
N ASP A 136 0.14 3.05 -11.54
CA ASP A 136 1.33 2.69 -12.29
C ASP A 136 2.53 3.40 -11.70
N VAL A 137 3.55 2.63 -11.29
CA VAL A 137 4.78 3.12 -10.68
C VAL A 137 5.91 2.88 -11.66
N ASN A 138 6.78 3.87 -11.84
CA ASN A 138 7.96 3.79 -12.71
C ASN A 138 9.20 4.17 -11.89
N ASP A 139 10.09 3.20 -11.70
CA ASP A 139 11.29 3.37 -10.89
C ASP A 139 12.50 3.69 -11.79
N LYS A 140 13.21 4.77 -11.45
CA LYS A 140 14.44 5.20 -12.15
C LYS A 140 15.62 5.00 -11.23
N PHE A 141 15.88 3.74 -10.87
CA PHE A 141 16.94 3.39 -9.94
C PHE A 141 18.26 3.05 -10.63
N ASP A 142 19.36 3.47 -10.01
CA ASP A 142 20.72 3.07 -10.36
C ASP A 142 21.30 2.19 -9.25
N LEU A 143 20.78 0.97 -9.12
CA LEU A 143 21.15 0.07 -8.02
C LEU A 143 22.57 -0.49 -8.19
N PHE A 144 22.99 -0.73 -9.44
CA PHE A 144 24.28 -1.35 -9.73
C PHE A 144 25.47 -0.42 -9.45
N SER A 145 25.41 0.84 -9.88
CA SER A 145 26.51 1.77 -9.62
C SER A 145 26.66 2.10 -8.12
N GLN A 146 25.57 1.94 -7.37
CA GLN A 146 25.49 2.19 -5.93
C GLN A 146 25.78 0.94 -5.08
N GLY A 147 26.09 -0.20 -5.69
CA GLY A 147 26.36 -1.45 -4.97
C GLY A 147 25.16 -1.97 -4.17
N VAL A 148 23.93 -1.60 -4.51
CA VAL A 148 22.71 -2.05 -3.85
C VAL A 148 22.17 -3.29 -4.58
N SER A 149 21.68 -4.27 -3.83
CA SER A 149 21.03 -5.44 -4.44
C SER A 149 19.74 -5.02 -5.15
N PHE A 150 19.57 -5.41 -6.41
CA PHE A 150 18.45 -5.06 -7.29
C PHE A 150 17.06 -5.32 -6.69
N VAL A 151 16.97 -6.24 -5.72
CA VAL A 151 15.69 -6.78 -5.27
C VAL A 151 15.22 -6.16 -3.96
N GLY A 152 15.99 -5.29 -3.31
CA GLY A 152 15.58 -4.65 -2.06
C GLY A 152 14.60 -3.48 -2.25
N LEU A 153 14.52 -2.93 -3.46
CA LEU A 153 13.79 -1.72 -3.81
C LEU A 153 13.23 -1.87 -5.22
N GLU A 154 11.98 -2.29 -5.31
CA GLU A 154 11.31 -2.59 -6.57
C GLU A 154 9.82 -2.24 -6.41
N PHE A 155 9.49 -0.96 -6.42
CA PHE A 155 8.11 -0.50 -6.21
C PHE A 155 7.26 -0.72 -7.46
N GLU A 156 7.87 -0.56 -8.64
CA GLU A 156 7.24 -0.77 -9.95
C GLU A 156 6.62 -2.16 -10.05
N ARG A 157 7.36 -3.22 -9.73
CA ARG A 157 6.82 -4.59 -9.79
C ARG A 157 6.09 -5.02 -8.52
N SER A 158 6.42 -4.44 -7.36
CA SER A 158 5.78 -4.84 -6.09
C SER A 158 4.44 -4.18 -5.81
N THR A 159 4.04 -3.20 -6.62
CA THR A 159 2.75 -2.52 -6.50
C THR A 159 1.70 -3.15 -7.44
N PRO A 160 0.62 -3.74 -6.91
CA PRO A 160 -0.52 -4.14 -7.73
C PRO A 160 -1.12 -2.96 -8.50
N LYS A 161 -1.23 -3.10 -9.82
CA LYS A 161 -1.74 -2.03 -10.68
C LYS A 161 -3.23 -1.80 -10.56
N HIS A 162 -4.03 -2.84 -10.37
CA HIS A 162 -5.48 -2.74 -10.28
C HIS A 162 -5.99 -3.24 -8.94
N LYS A 163 -6.87 -2.47 -8.30
CA LYS A 163 -7.62 -2.89 -7.12
C LYS A 163 -9.08 -2.52 -7.31
N VAL A 164 -9.98 -3.48 -7.10
CA VAL A 164 -11.43 -3.25 -7.13
C VAL A 164 -11.98 -3.69 -5.79
N ASN A 165 -12.80 -2.85 -5.16
CA ASN A 165 -13.60 -3.24 -4.01
C ASN A 165 -15.08 -3.06 -4.35
N LEU A 166 -15.88 -4.04 -3.97
CA LEU A 166 -17.33 -4.09 -4.15
C LEU A 166 -17.97 -4.18 -2.78
N HIS A 167 -19.09 -3.51 -2.61
CA HIS A 167 -19.93 -3.57 -1.42
C HIS A 167 -21.39 -3.63 -1.85
N GLY A 168 -22.14 -4.51 -1.21
CA GLY A 168 -23.59 -4.53 -1.26
C GLY A 168 -24.14 -4.86 0.11
N GLY A 169 -25.13 -4.11 0.57
CA GLY A 169 -25.77 -4.35 1.86
C GLY A 169 -27.28 -4.23 1.77
N TYR A 170 -27.98 -4.96 2.62
CA TYR A 170 -29.42 -4.92 2.73
C TYR A 170 -29.86 -4.95 4.19
N SER A 171 -30.73 -4.04 4.60
CA SER A 171 -31.23 -3.95 5.97
C SER A 171 -32.75 -3.78 6.01
N LEU A 172 -33.46 -4.70 6.67
CA LEU A 172 -34.91 -4.65 6.85
C LEU A 172 -35.30 -5.25 8.21
N ASP A 173 -36.15 -4.56 8.96
CA ASP A 173 -36.82 -5.06 10.18
C ASP A 173 -35.88 -5.77 11.18
N GLY A 174 -34.76 -5.12 11.52
CA GLY A 174 -33.76 -5.64 12.48
C GLY A 174 -32.81 -6.68 11.90
N PHE A 175 -32.99 -7.12 10.65
CA PHE A 175 -32.02 -7.92 9.91
C PHE A 175 -31.15 -7.03 9.02
N SER A 176 -29.84 -7.26 9.03
CA SER A 176 -28.90 -6.62 8.11
C SER A 176 -27.92 -7.63 7.55
N ILE A 177 -27.62 -7.56 6.26
CA ILE A 177 -26.58 -8.35 5.61
C ILE A 177 -25.69 -7.43 4.78
N ASP A 178 -24.38 -7.63 4.87
CA ASP A 178 -23.39 -6.97 4.03
C ASP A 178 -22.50 -8.01 3.35
N LEU A 179 -22.17 -7.73 2.09
CA LEU A 179 -21.26 -8.51 1.28
C LEU A 179 -20.20 -7.57 0.70
N TYR A 180 -18.95 -8.01 0.77
CA TYR A 180 -17.77 -7.29 0.33
C TYR A 180 -16.99 -8.18 -0.64
N GLY A 181 -16.64 -7.65 -1.80
CA GLY A 181 -15.74 -8.28 -2.75
C GLY A 181 -14.47 -7.45 -2.90
N GLN A 182 -13.31 -8.10 -2.99
CA GLN A 182 -12.05 -7.43 -3.26
C GLN A 182 -11.30 -8.19 -4.35
N PHE A 183 -10.91 -7.50 -5.40
CA PHE A 183 -9.99 -7.96 -6.42
C PHE A 183 -8.69 -7.16 -6.32
N VAL A 184 -7.56 -7.85 -6.39
CA VAL A 184 -6.24 -7.22 -6.49
C VAL A 184 -5.49 -7.90 -7.62
N SER A 185 -5.00 -7.11 -8.56
CA SER A 185 -4.20 -7.64 -9.64
C SER A 185 -2.87 -8.16 -9.11
N SER A 186 -2.32 -9.03 -9.90
CA SER A 186 -1.08 -9.70 -9.65
C SER A 186 0.11 -8.74 -9.55
N SER A 187 1.06 -8.96 -8.63
CA SER A 187 2.30 -8.20 -8.48
C SER A 187 3.46 -9.12 -8.08
N ASP A 188 4.62 -8.54 -7.77
CA ASP A 188 5.73 -9.27 -7.17
C ASP A 188 5.91 -8.92 -5.69
N ARG A 189 6.63 -9.76 -4.96
CA ARG A 189 7.05 -9.51 -3.59
C ARG A 189 8.52 -9.78 -3.40
N ILE A 190 9.13 -9.03 -2.49
CA ILE A 190 10.55 -9.18 -2.14
C ILE A 190 10.64 -10.22 -1.03
N VAL A 191 11.31 -11.33 -1.29
CA VAL A 191 11.50 -12.42 -0.32
C VAL A 191 12.97 -12.78 -0.15
N PRO A 192 13.42 -13.21 1.05
CA PRO A 192 14.74 -13.79 1.22
C PRO A 192 14.91 -15.04 0.35
N ASN A 193 16.05 -15.17 -0.31
CA ASN A 193 16.43 -16.39 -1.00
C ASN A 193 17.34 -17.27 -0.11
N ALA A 194 17.44 -18.55 -0.44
CA ALA A 194 18.23 -19.52 0.32
C ALA A 194 19.75 -19.21 0.35
N GLY A 195 20.22 -18.32 -0.53
CA GLY A 195 21.61 -17.86 -0.58
C GLY A 195 21.90 -16.61 0.27
N GLY A 196 20.94 -16.13 1.08
CA GLY A 196 21.10 -14.94 1.93
C GLY A 196 20.89 -13.60 1.20
N GLY A 197 20.42 -13.63 -0.05
CA GLY A 197 20.01 -12.46 -0.82
C GLY A 197 18.50 -12.25 -0.82
N LEU A 198 18.03 -11.30 -1.63
CA LEU A 198 16.60 -11.06 -1.88
C LEU A 198 16.26 -11.50 -3.31
N THR A 199 15.06 -12.05 -3.52
CA THR A 199 14.51 -12.38 -4.84
C THR A 199 13.07 -11.90 -4.93
N LEU A 200 12.59 -11.75 -6.17
CA LEU A 200 11.20 -11.45 -6.44
C LEU A 200 10.44 -12.76 -6.59
N ASP A 201 9.36 -12.88 -5.84
CA ASP A 201 8.40 -13.98 -5.93
C ASP A 201 7.06 -13.43 -6.41
N ARG A 202 6.42 -14.17 -7.30
CA ARG A 202 5.22 -13.71 -7.98
C ARG A 202 4.01 -13.91 -7.06
N VAL A 203 3.17 -12.89 -6.92
CA VAL A 203 1.88 -12.97 -6.24
C VAL A 203 0.78 -12.85 -7.29
N ASP A 204 0.13 -13.97 -7.61
CA ASP A 204 -0.97 -14.01 -8.58
C ASP A 204 -2.13 -13.10 -8.16
N ASP A 205 -2.94 -12.69 -9.14
CA ASP A 205 -4.16 -11.95 -8.85
C ASP A 205 -5.09 -12.78 -8.00
N PHE A 206 -5.87 -12.10 -7.16
CA PHE A 206 -6.82 -12.77 -6.29
C PHE A 206 -8.12 -12.01 -6.20
N PHE A 207 -9.16 -12.77 -5.92
CA PHE A 207 -10.47 -12.28 -5.53
C PHE A 207 -10.84 -12.89 -4.19
N THR A 208 -11.42 -12.08 -3.30
CA THR A 208 -11.92 -12.53 -2.01
C THR A 208 -13.31 -11.97 -1.73
N LEU A 209 -14.17 -12.80 -1.17
CA LEU A 209 -15.49 -12.44 -0.69
C LEU A 209 -15.52 -12.50 0.85
N SER A 210 -16.02 -11.43 1.45
CA SER A 210 -16.28 -11.35 2.89
C SER A 210 -17.69 -10.87 3.12
N GLY A 211 -18.28 -11.17 4.26
CA GLY A 211 -19.64 -10.74 4.55
C GLY A 211 -19.97 -10.81 6.02
N GLN A 212 -21.05 -10.14 6.39
CA GLN A 212 -21.62 -10.22 7.72
C GLN A 212 -23.14 -10.26 7.63
N ALA A 213 -23.77 -10.98 8.54
CA ALA A 213 -25.20 -10.94 8.77
C ALA A 213 -25.45 -10.64 10.24
N SER A 214 -26.34 -9.71 10.52
CA SER A 214 -26.76 -9.37 11.87
C SER A 214 -28.27 -9.43 12.01
N TYR A 215 -28.71 -9.74 13.22
CA TYR A 215 -30.11 -9.74 13.60
C TYR A 215 -30.27 -9.15 15.00
N ASP A 216 -31.17 -8.17 15.10
CA ASP A 216 -31.61 -7.59 16.36
C ASP A 216 -32.67 -8.52 16.96
N ILE A 217 -32.29 -9.27 18.00
CA ILE A 217 -33.19 -10.19 18.69
C ILE A 217 -34.18 -9.38 19.54
N THR A 218 -33.68 -8.30 20.16
CA THR A 218 -34.44 -7.26 20.85
C THR A 218 -33.73 -5.92 20.66
N ASP A 219 -34.36 -4.83 21.09
CA ASP A 219 -33.78 -3.47 21.05
C ASP A 219 -32.45 -3.34 21.83
N TRP A 220 -32.16 -4.28 22.73
CA TRP A 220 -30.96 -4.30 23.57
C TRP A 220 -30.01 -5.46 23.24
N TRP A 221 -30.37 -6.38 22.34
CA TRP A 221 -29.58 -7.56 22.02
C TRP A 221 -29.47 -7.80 20.51
N LYS A 222 -28.23 -7.78 20.02
CA LYS A 222 -27.88 -8.03 18.62
C LYS A 222 -26.88 -9.16 18.50
N VAL A 223 -27.10 -10.03 17.52
CA VAL A 223 -26.16 -11.09 17.12
C VAL A 223 -25.63 -10.79 15.73
N THR A 224 -24.33 -11.00 15.51
CA THR A 224 -23.66 -10.82 14.22
C THR A 224 -22.78 -12.02 13.91
N LEU A 225 -22.92 -12.54 12.71
CA LEU A 225 -22.05 -13.55 12.13
C LEU A 225 -21.25 -12.90 11.00
N SER A 226 -19.92 -12.93 11.09
CA SER A 226 -19.02 -12.38 10.07
C SER A 226 -18.11 -13.47 9.52
N ALA A 227 -17.84 -13.41 8.22
CA ALA A 227 -16.92 -14.32 7.53
C ALA A 227 -15.98 -13.53 6.63
N VAL A 228 -14.68 -13.85 6.70
CA VAL A 228 -13.62 -13.20 5.92
C VAL A 228 -13.06 -14.18 4.91
N ALA A 229 -12.97 -13.74 3.65
CA ALA A 229 -12.44 -14.51 2.51
C ALA A 229 -13.06 -15.91 2.38
N PHE A 230 -14.38 -16.01 2.56
CA PHE A 230 -15.10 -17.28 2.70
C PHE A 230 -15.15 -18.12 1.41
N ASP A 231 -14.83 -17.51 0.27
CA ASP A 231 -14.71 -18.13 -1.05
C ASP A 231 -13.37 -18.83 -1.28
N SER A 232 -12.38 -18.56 -0.44
CA SER A 232 -11.03 -19.13 -0.53
C SER A 232 -10.69 -19.94 0.73
N LYS A 233 -9.87 -20.98 0.58
CA LYS A 233 -9.29 -21.67 1.75
C LYS A 233 -8.10 -20.89 2.31
N THR A 234 -7.30 -20.35 1.40
CA THR A 234 -6.15 -19.49 1.67
C THR A 234 -6.16 -18.37 0.64
N HIS A 235 -5.85 -17.15 1.09
CA HIS A 235 -5.63 -15.99 0.23
C HIS A 235 -4.40 -15.22 0.74
N ARG A 236 -3.77 -14.41 -0.11
CA ARG A 236 -2.59 -13.62 0.27
C ARG A 236 -2.92 -12.13 0.13
N PRO A 237 -3.45 -11.49 1.18
CA PRO A 237 -3.92 -10.10 1.09
C PRO A 237 -2.77 -9.08 1.05
N SER A 238 -1.51 -9.49 1.29
CA SER A 238 -0.36 -8.59 1.34
C SER A 238 0.95 -9.31 0.96
N GLN A 239 2.07 -8.59 1.05
CA GLN A 239 3.44 -9.11 0.90
C GLN A 239 3.80 -10.23 1.90
N VAL A 240 2.98 -10.44 2.95
CA VAL A 240 3.17 -11.43 4.03
C VAL A 240 2.44 -12.74 3.72
N ASP A 241 2.63 -13.75 4.59
CA ASP A 241 2.09 -15.11 4.49
C ASP A 241 0.58 -15.19 4.21
N ALA A 242 0.16 -16.37 3.71
CA ALA A 242 -1.23 -16.65 3.41
C ALA A 242 -2.12 -16.53 4.66
N ALA A 243 -3.24 -15.83 4.51
CA ALA A 243 -4.33 -15.78 5.46
C ALA A 243 -5.36 -16.86 5.14
N GLU A 244 -5.88 -17.50 6.17
CA GLU A 244 -6.97 -18.47 6.06
C GLU A 244 -8.33 -17.78 6.17
N ARG A 245 -9.38 -18.47 5.72
CA ARG A 245 -10.75 -18.05 5.99
C ARG A 245 -11.02 -17.97 7.49
N GLN A 246 -11.74 -16.95 7.92
CA GLN A 246 -12.08 -16.73 9.33
C GLN A 246 -13.58 -16.52 9.48
N VAL A 247 -14.15 -17.05 10.56
CA VAL A 247 -15.57 -16.88 10.90
C VAL A 247 -15.67 -16.45 12.35
N TYR A 248 -16.46 -15.42 12.60
CA TYR A 248 -16.64 -14.80 13.90
C TYR A 248 -18.13 -14.74 14.24
N LEU A 249 -18.48 -15.14 15.45
CA LEU A 249 -19.80 -14.90 16.04
C LEU A 249 -19.64 -13.87 17.14
N GLN A 250 -20.37 -12.76 17.04
CA GLN A 250 -20.39 -11.69 18.02
C GLN A 250 -21.81 -11.52 18.56
N THR A 251 -21.91 -11.33 19.87
CA THR A 251 -23.14 -10.87 20.54
C THR A 251 -22.85 -9.52 21.18
N SER A 252 -23.80 -8.60 21.10
CA SER A 252 -23.68 -7.26 21.70
C SER A 252 -24.95 -6.93 22.48
N PHE A 253 -24.75 -6.26 23.62
CA PHE A 253 -25.80 -5.84 24.52
C PHE A 253 -25.68 -4.33 24.74
N HIS A 254 -26.78 -3.59 24.58
CA HIS A 254 -26.85 -2.15 24.85
C HIS A 254 -27.81 -1.91 26.01
N TRP A 255 -27.38 -1.13 27.01
CA TRP A 255 -28.13 -0.81 28.22
C TRP A 255 -28.28 0.70 28.41
#